data_AF-A0A427UII5-F1
#
_entry.id   AF-A0A427UII5-F1
#
_cell.length_a   1.000
_cell.length_b   1.000
_cell.length_c   1.000
_cell.angle_alpha   90.00
_cell.angle_beta   90.00
_cell.angle_gamma   90.00
#
_symmetry.space_group_name_H-M   'P 1'
#
loop_
_entity.id
_entity.type
_entity.pdbx_description
1 polymer ?
#
loop_
_entity_poly.entity_id
_entity_poly.type
_entity_poly.pdbx_seq_one_letter_code
_entity_poly.pdbx_strand_id
1 'polypeptide(L)' 'MTHLDLLRSPNFKRSFERKIVAHINAEYLKAGLSPPLPKFENDMATYAEANVSKLANRVRTGAVLFAQLLDEQKEASK' A
#
# COMPACT_ATOMS: atom_id res chain seq x y z
N MET A 1 -8.63 -0.16 18.82
CA MET A 1 -7.82 -0.40 17.61
C MET A 1 -7.93 0.83 16.72
N THR A 2 -6.78 1.40 16.40
CA THR A 2 -6.64 2.52 15.46
C THR A 2 -6.57 1.97 14.02
N HIS A 3 -6.82 2.80 13.02
CA HIS A 3 -6.63 2.44 11.62
C HIS A 3 -5.14 2.19 11.33
N LEU A 4 -4.24 2.89 12.03
CA LEU A 4 -2.80 2.59 12.01
C LEU A 4 -2.48 1.17 12.50
N ASP A 5 -3.12 0.69 13.57
CA ASP A 5 -2.96 -0.69 14.05
C ASP A 5 -3.45 -1.70 13.00
N LEU A 6 -4.52 -1.36 12.28
CA LEU A 6 -5.09 -2.22 11.25
C LEU A 6 -4.10 -2.42 10.10
N LEU A 7 -3.41 -1.36 9.65
CA LEU A 7 -2.38 -1.42 8.62
C LEU A 7 -1.20 -2.33 9.00
N ARG A 8 -0.95 -2.55 10.30
CA ARG A 8 0.11 -3.42 10.81
C ARG A 8 -0.32 -4.87 10.99
N SER A 9 -1.63 -5.14 11.01
CA SER A 9 -2.13 -6.50 11.21
C SER A 9 -1.77 -7.42 10.02
N PRO A 10 -1.23 -8.64 10.24
CA PRO A 10 -0.67 -9.45 9.15
C PRO A 10 -1.64 -9.72 7.99
N ASN A 11 -2.88 -10.11 8.31
CA ASN A 11 -3.90 -10.43 7.30
C ASN A 11 -4.33 -9.20 6.49
N PHE A 12 -4.48 -8.05 7.15
CA PHE A 12 -4.84 -6.82 6.49
C PHE A 12 -3.67 -6.29 5.65
N LYS A 13 -2.46 -6.28 6.20
CA LYS A 13 -1.22 -5.89 5.50
C LYS A 13 -1.08 -6.66 4.21
N ARG A 14 -1.15 -7.99 4.25
CA ARG A 14 -1.05 -8.83 3.04
C ARG A 14 -2.13 -8.53 2.01
N SER A 15 -3.37 -8.29 2.46
CA SER A 15 -4.49 -7.95 1.58
C SER A 15 -4.32 -6.56 0.95
N PHE A 16 -3.83 -5.59 1.72
CA PHE A 16 -3.53 -4.26 1.26
C PHE A 16 -2.38 -4.26 0.24
N GLU A 17 -1.33 -5.04 0.48
CA GLU A 17 -0.20 -5.21 -0.44
C GLU A 17 -0.63 -5.82 -1.78
N ARG A 18 -1.57 -6.77 -1.77
CA ARG A 18 -2.19 -7.28 -3.02
C ARG A 18 -2.93 -6.19 -3.80
N LYS A 19 -3.58 -5.24 -3.10
CA LYS A 19 -4.23 -4.09 -3.75
C LYS A 19 -3.21 -3.11 -4.34
N ILE A 20 -2.07 -2.89 -3.66
CA ILE A 20 -0.96 -2.10 -4.20
C ILE A 20 -0.43 -2.73 -5.49
N VAL A 21 -0.17 -4.04 -5.49
CA VAL A 21 0.29 -4.78 -6.68
C VAL A 21 -0.73 -4.63 -7.82
N ALA A 22 -2.02 -4.83 -7.56
CA ALA A 22 -3.06 -4.69 -8.57
C ALA A 22 -3.11 -3.27 -9.16
N HIS A 23 -2.96 -2.24 -8.32
CA HIS A 23 -2.93 -0.85 -8.77
C HIS A 23 -1.71 -0.57 -9.66
N ILE A 24 -0.51 -0.98 -9.24
CA ILE A 24 0.72 -0.82 -10.03
C ILE A 24 0.58 -1.52 -11.39
N ASN A 25 0.08 -2.76 -11.41
CA ASN A 25 -0.14 -3.48 -12.66
C ASN A 25 -1.11 -2.72 -13.58
N ALA A 26 -2.20 -2.18 -13.05
CA ALA A 26 -3.14 -1.39 -13.83
C ALA A 26 -2.49 -0.12 -14.42
N GLU A 27 -1.65 0.58 -13.67
CA GLU A 27 -0.95 1.77 -14.18
C GLU A 27 0.04 1.44 -15.30
N TYR A 28 0.76 0.31 -15.19
CA TYR A 28 1.65 -0.15 -16.25
C TYR A 28 0.89 -0.54 -17.52
N LEU A 29 -0.20 -1.30 -17.38
CA LEU A 29 -1.03 -1.70 -18.51
C LEU A 29 -1.66 -0.50 -19.23
N LYS A 30 -2.13 0.52 -18.49
CA LYS A 30 -2.64 1.77 -19.08
C LYS A 30 -1.58 2.51 -19.90
N ALA A 31 -0.31 2.41 -19.50
CA ALA A 31 0.82 3.01 -20.21
C ALA A 31 1.34 2.15 -21.38
N GLY A 32 0.72 1.00 -21.68
CA GLY A 32 1.20 0.05 -22.68
C GLY A 32 2.51 -0.66 -22.30
N LEU A 33 2.83 -0.69 -21.00
CA LEU A 33 4.03 -1.31 -20.45
C LEU A 33 3.72 -2.68 -19.84
N SER A 34 4.71 -3.57 -19.84
CA SER A 34 4.62 -4.86 -19.14
C SER A 34 4.62 -4.64 -17.62
N PRO A 35 3.68 -5.22 -16.86
CA PRO A 35 3.66 -5.09 -15.41
C PRO A 35 4.93 -5.63 -14.74
N PRO A 36 5.46 -4.95 -13.71
CA PRO A 36 6.62 -5.42 -12.98
C PRO A 36 6.26 -6.64 -12.13
N LEU A 37 7.23 -7.55 -11.95
CA LEU A 37 7.05 -8.74 -11.11
C LEU A 37 7.36 -8.43 -9.65
N PRO A 38 6.37 -8.53 -8.73
CA PRO A 38 6.62 -8.32 -7.31
C PRO A 38 7.29 -9.56 -6.69
N LYS A 39 8.17 -9.31 -5.71
CA LYS A 39 8.56 -10.30 -4.70
C LYS A 39 7.85 -9.98 -3.40
N PHE A 40 7.56 -10.99 -2.58
CA PHE A 40 6.98 -10.77 -1.26
C PHE A 40 8.02 -11.06 -0.19
N GLU A 41 8.38 -10.04 0.57
CA GLU A 41 9.31 -10.13 1.69
C GLU A 41 8.60 -9.57 2.94
N ASN A 42 8.50 -10.36 4.01
CA ASN A 42 7.80 -9.98 5.24
C ASN A 42 6.37 -9.46 4.99
N ASP A 43 5.60 -10.16 4.15
CA ASP A 43 4.25 -9.80 3.71
C ASP A 43 4.13 -8.47 2.95
N MET A 44 5.23 -7.90 2.45
CA MET A 44 5.26 -6.66 1.68
C MET A 44 5.72 -6.91 0.25
N ALA A 45 5.07 -6.28 -0.73
CA ALA A 45 5.48 -6.34 -2.12
C ALA A 45 6.73 -5.48 -2.36
N THR A 46 7.82 -6.10 -2.79
CA THR A 46 9.09 -5.48 -3.17
C THR A 46 9.31 -5.61 -4.68
N TYR A 47 10.03 -4.65 -5.26
CA TYR A 47 10.31 -4.58 -6.69
C TYR A 47 11.80 -4.31 -6.92
N ALA A 48 12.39 -4.98 -7.90
CA ALA A 48 13.80 -4.76 -8.25
C ALA A 48 14.05 -3.35 -8.81
N GLU A 49 13.07 -2.82 -9.54
CA GLU A 49 13.15 -1.51 -10.18
C GLU A 49 12.85 -0.38 -9.19
N ALA A 50 13.77 0.58 -9.08
CA ALA A 50 13.69 1.65 -8.07
C ALA A 50 12.47 2.57 -8.26
N ASN A 51 12.05 2.82 -9.49
CA ASN A 51 10.85 3.61 -9.82
C ASN A 51 9.57 2.91 -9.34
N VAL A 52 9.44 1.60 -9.51
CA VAL A 52 8.28 0.83 -9.04
C VAL A 52 8.24 0.80 -7.52
N SER A 53 9.39 0.59 -6.88
CA SER A 53 9.51 0.65 -5.42
C SER A 53 9.11 2.01 -4.86
N LYS A 54 9.51 3.12 -5.52
CA LYS A 54 9.06 4.48 -5.17
C LYS A 54 7.55 4.64 -5.30
N LEU A 55 6.94 4.11 -6.37
CA LEU A 55 5.49 4.17 -6.57
C LEU A 55 4.74 3.39 -5.48
N ALA A 56 5.16 2.15 -5.20
CA ALA A 56 4.57 1.33 -4.13
C ALA A 56 4.64 2.03 -2.77
N ASN A 57 5.80 2.61 -2.44
CA ASN A 57 5.98 3.35 -1.19
C ASN A 57 5.10 4.59 -1.12
N ARG A 58 4.89 5.32 -2.21
CA ARG A 58 3.99 6.47 -2.25
C ARG A 58 2.54 6.08 -1.92
N VAL A 59 2.06 4.95 -2.45
CA VAL A 59 0.73 4.41 -2.13
C VAL A 59 0.63 4.04 -0.65
N ARG A 60 1.65 3.39 -0.08
CA ARG A 60 1.71 3.07 1.36
C ARG A 60 1.66 4.33 2.22
N THR A 61 2.47 5.33 1.89
CA THR A 61 2.47 6.62 2.60
C THR A 61 1.09 7.26 2.58
N GLY A 62 0.41 7.26 1.42
CA GLY A 62 -0.96 7.77 1.31
C GLY A 62 -1.94 7.05 2.26
N ALA A 63 -1.85 5.72 2.36
CA ALA A 63 -2.68 4.97 3.29
C ALA A 63 -2.38 5.26 4.76
N VAL A 64 -1.11 5.48 5.13
CA VAL A 64 -0.73 5.89 6.49
C VAL A 64 -1.30 7.27 6.81
N LEU A 65 -1.16 8.25 5.91
CA LEU A 65 -1.70 9.60 6.09
C LEU A 65 -3.23 9.57 6.25
N PHE A 66 -3.92 8.77 5.45
CA PHE A 66 -5.37 8.65 5.54
C PHE A 66 -5.82 7.94 6.82
N ALA A 67 -5.11 6.90 7.25
CA ALA A 67 -5.38 6.23 8.53
C ALA A 67 -5.21 7.18 9.72
N GLN A 68 -4.15 8.00 9.71
CA GLN A 68 -3.93 9.05 10.72
C GLN A 68 -5.12 10.01 10.80
N LEU A 69 -5.56 10.55 9.65
CA LEU A 69 -6.72 11.44 9.59
C LEU A 69 -7.99 10.80 10.17
N LEU A 70 -8.24 9.52 9.86
CA LEU A 70 -9.41 8.80 10.38
C LEU A 70 -9.33 8.57 11.90
N ASP A 71 -8.14 8.29 12.41
CA ASP A 71 -7.91 8.13 13.85
C ASP A 71 -8.10 9.46 14.60
N GLU A 72 -7.56 10.56 14.06
CA GLU A 72 -7.75 11.92 14.59
C GLU A 72 -9.23 12.32 14.63
N GLN A 73 -9.99 12.07 13.55
CA GLN A 73 -11.42 12.35 13.52
C GLN A 73 -12.20 11.55 14.58
N LYS A 74 -11.83 10.29 14.79
CA LYS A 74 -12.46 9.43 15.79
C LYS A 74 -12.16 9.89 17.21
N GLU A 75 -10.97 10.43 17.46
CA GLU A 75 -10.61 11.02 18.76
C GLU A 75 -11.33 12.34 19.00
N ALA A 76 -11.42 13.22 18.01
CA ALA A 76 -12.13 14.50 18.12
C ALA A 76 -13.66 14.35 18.28
N SER A 77 -14.22 13.20 17.91
CA SER A 77 -15.66 12.90 18.02
C SER A 77 -16.04 12.21 19.34
N LYS A 78 -15.08 11.99 20.24
CA LYS A 78 -15.31 11.44 21.59
C LYS A 78 -15.38 12.56 22.61
#